data_AF-A7TA01-F1
#
_entry.id   AF-A7TA01-F1
#
_cell.length_a   1.000
_cell.length_b   1.000
_cell.length_c   1.000
_cell.angle_alpha   90.00
_cell.angle_beta   90.00
_cell.angle_gamma   90.00
#
_symmetry.space_group_name_H-M   'P 1'
#
loop_
_entity.id
_entity.type
_entity.pdbx_description
1 polymer ?
#
loop_
_entity_poly.entity_id
_entity_poly.type
_entity_poly.pdbx_seq_one_letter_code
_entity_poly.pdbx_strand_id
1 'polypeptide(L)'
;FLIKDKDNFFSGVDRSRMVFHIMLSAHFSEHEEDFGIQRLLREEVYDDAYNLHDGDVNILALGDKLPNNDRQRLVKDWASFHRWYKYQPLDAIKNYFGSRIAMYFAWLGTYTMMLISASIVGLICVLIGLFTTTDYPPVQDVCNLDNSELFYMCPLCDRNCSFWTLTRSCKYAKYSHAVDYRGTVFFAVFMSFW
;
A
#
# COMPACT_ATOMS: atom_id res chain seq x y z
N PHE A 1 15.29 -20.82 -33.87
CA PHE A 1 15.48 -19.48 -33.29
C PHE A 1 16.72 -18.84 -33.88
N LEU A 2 16.60 -17.67 -34.53
CA LEU A 2 17.76 -16.89 -34.98
C LEU A 2 18.19 -15.96 -33.83
N ILE A 3 19.32 -16.29 -33.21
CA ILE A 3 19.89 -15.52 -32.09
C ILE A 3 20.84 -14.48 -32.68
N LYS A 4 20.53 -13.19 -32.51
CA LYS A 4 21.35 -12.08 -33.04
C LYS A 4 22.59 -11.80 -32.19
N ASP A 5 22.45 -11.84 -30.87
CA ASP A 5 23.52 -11.66 -29.90
C ASP A 5 23.45 -12.84 -28.93
N LYS A 6 24.50 -13.66 -28.90
CA LYS A 6 24.55 -14.88 -28.07
C LYS A 6 24.85 -14.57 -26.61
N ASP A 7 25.58 -13.49 -26.34
CA ASP A 7 26.09 -13.19 -25.00
C ASP A 7 25.02 -12.52 -24.14
N ASN A 8 24.19 -11.67 -24.75
CA ASN A 8 23.09 -10.96 -24.08
C ASN A 8 21.70 -11.54 -24.33
N PHE A 9 21.61 -12.76 -24.91
CA PHE A 9 20.32 -13.36 -25.22
C PHE A 9 19.45 -13.61 -23.98
N PHE A 10 20.08 -14.04 -22.88
CA PHE A 10 19.40 -14.30 -21.61
C PHE A 10 19.73 -13.21 -20.59
N SER A 11 18.70 -12.60 -20.00
CA SER A 11 18.88 -11.63 -18.92
C SER A 11 19.47 -12.29 -17.67
N GLY A 12 20.03 -11.49 -16.75
CA GLY A 12 20.52 -12.00 -15.46
C GLY A 12 19.45 -12.81 -14.72
N VAL A 13 18.21 -12.32 -14.72
CA VAL A 13 17.05 -13.00 -14.12
C VAL A 13 16.74 -14.34 -14.82
N ASP A 14 16.78 -14.38 -16.15
CA ASP A 14 16.54 -15.61 -16.90
C ASP A 14 17.61 -16.66 -16.60
N ARG A 15 18.88 -16.24 -16.54
CA ARG A 15 20.02 -17.11 -16.22
C ARG A 15 19.89 -17.66 -14.80
N SER A 16 19.64 -16.80 -13.81
CA SER A 16 19.40 -17.22 -12.42
C SER A 16 18.22 -18.20 -12.31
N ARG A 17 17.13 -17.94 -13.06
CA ARG A 17 15.96 -18.82 -13.07
C ARG A 17 16.26 -20.17 -13.71
N MET A 18 17.02 -20.22 -14.80
CA MET A 18 17.45 -21.47 -15.44
C MET A 18 18.33 -22.29 -14.49
N VAL A 19 19.34 -21.67 -13.87
CA VAL A 19 20.22 -22.34 -12.91
C VAL A 19 19.40 -22.86 -11.73
N PHE A 20 18.47 -22.08 -11.20
CA PHE A 20 17.57 -22.53 -10.13
C PHE A 20 16.69 -23.72 -10.55
N HIS A 21 16.14 -23.71 -11.75
CA HIS A 21 15.38 -24.86 -12.26
C HIS A 21 16.24 -26.12 -12.45
N ILE A 22 17.48 -25.98 -12.89
CA ILE A 22 18.43 -27.10 -12.96
C ILE A 22 18.71 -27.63 -11.54
N MET A 23 18.98 -26.75 -10.58
CA MET A 23 19.21 -27.15 -9.18
C MET A 23 17.99 -27.81 -8.54
N LEU A 24 16.77 -27.45 -8.93
CA LEU A 24 15.54 -28.09 -8.47
C LEU A 24 15.32 -29.50 -9.05
N SER A 25 15.90 -29.80 -10.22
CA SER A 25 15.70 -31.07 -10.92
C SER A 25 16.92 -32.00 -10.90
N ALA A 26 18.07 -31.51 -10.43
CA ALA A 26 19.28 -32.30 -10.32
C ALA A 26 19.13 -33.42 -9.28
N HIS A 27 19.40 -34.66 -9.70
CA HIS A 27 19.54 -35.81 -8.81
C HIS A 27 20.90 -35.79 -8.11
N PHE A 28 20.92 -36.18 -6.84
CA PHE A 28 22.15 -36.36 -6.05
C PHE A 28 22.41 -37.81 -5.66
N SER A 29 21.48 -38.72 -5.95
CA SER A 29 21.57 -40.16 -5.70
C SER A 29 20.72 -40.93 -6.74
N GLU A 30 20.91 -42.25 -6.81
CA GLU A 30 20.20 -43.14 -7.74
C GLU A 30 18.73 -43.36 -7.34
N HIS A 31 18.35 -43.03 -6.11
CA HIS A 31 16.96 -43.14 -5.66
C HIS A 31 16.07 -42.08 -6.34
N GLU A 32 14.86 -42.49 -6.70
CA GLU A 32 13.91 -41.67 -7.45
C GLU A 32 13.48 -40.40 -6.70
N GLU A 33 13.51 -40.42 -5.36
CA GLU A 33 13.15 -39.26 -4.52
C GLU A 33 14.33 -38.34 -4.19
N ASP A 34 15.56 -38.72 -4.54
CA ASP A 34 16.79 -38.00 -4.17
C ASP A 34 17.17 -36.94 -5.23
N PHE A 35 16.33 -35.92 -5.36
CA PHE A 35 16.56 -34.80 -6.25
C PHE A 35 16.20 -33.45 -5.63
N GLY A 36 16.80 -32.40 -6.19
CA GLY A 36 16.45 -31.02 -5.92
C GLY A 36 17.15 -30.41 -4.70
N ILE A 37 17.62 -29.17 -4.89
CA ILE A 37 18.32 -28.40 -3.84
C ILE A 37 17.45 -28.14 -2.60
N GLN A 38 16.12 -28.12 -2.73
CA GLN A 38 15.21 -27.91 -1.59
C GLN A 38 15.31 -29.01 -0.54
N ARG A 39 15.62 -30.25 -0.95
CA ARG A 39 15.80 -31.35 -0.03
C ARG A 39 17.12 -31.24 0.72
N LEU A 40 18.20 -30.90 0.01
CA LEU A 40 19.52 -30.66 0.60
C LEU A 40 19.52 -29.51 1.61
N LEU A 41 18.73 -28.46 1.36
CA LEU A 41 18.52 -27.36 2.32
C LEU A 41 17.73 -27.83 3.56
N ARG A 42 16.70 -28.66 3.37
CA ARG A 42 15.89 -29.20 4.47
C ARG A 42 16.67 -30.16 5.36
N GLU A 43 17.58 -30.93 4.77
CA GLU A 43 18.46 -31.88 5.45
C GLU A 43 19.73 -31.19 6.02
N GLU A 44 19.83 -29.86 5.92
CA GLU A 44 20.95 -29.05 6.44
C GLU A 44 22.32 -29.45 5.85
N VAL A 45 22.32 -30.02 4.64
CA VAL A 45 23.55 -30.24 3.85
C VAL A 45 24.05 -28.92 3.28
N TYR A 46 23.12 -28.03 2.92
CA TYR A 46 23.37 -26.64 2.59
C TYR A 46 22.63 -25.73 3.57
N ASP A 47 23.26 -24.63 3.96
CA ASP A 47 22.65 -23.62 4.84
C ASP A 47 21.62 -22.77 4.07
N ASP A 48 22.02 -22.25 2.90
CA ASP A 48 21.22 -21.29 2.13
C ASP A 48 21.49 -21.38 0.63
N ALA A 49 20.49 -21.01 -0.17
CA ALA A 49 20.63 -20.87 -1.62
C ALA A 49 19.93 -19.59 -2.12
N TYR A 50 20.71 -18.64 -2.65
CA TYR A 50 20.21 -17.35 -3.12
C TYR A 50 20.96 -16.87 -4.37
N ASN A 51 20.32 -15.97 -5.12
CA ASN A 51 20.95 -15.30 -6.25
C ASN A 51 21.78 -14.10 -5.77
N LEU A 52 22.88 -13.84 -6.47
CA LEU A 52 23.67 -12.63 -6.24
C LEU A 52 22.99 -11.42 -6.89
N HIS A 53 23.04 -10.28 -6.20
CA HIS A 53 22.58 -9.00 -6.74
C HIS A 53 23.68 -8.26 -7.52
N ASP A 54 23.28 -7.39 -8.44
CA ASP A 54 24.21 -6.57 -9.25
C ASP A 54 24.96 -5.52 -8.42
N GLY A 55 26.16 -5.89 -7.99
CA GLY A 55 27.12 -5.04 -7.30
C GLY A 55 26.59 -4.30 -6.08
N ASP A 56 27.33 -3.28 -5.69
CA ASP A 56 27.15 -2.59 -4.42
C ASP A 56 26.11 -1.45 -4.49
N VAL A 57 25.40 -1.23 -3.38
CA VAL A 57 24.36 -0.19 -3.19
C VAL A 57 24.87 0.84 -2.19
N ASN A 58 26.12 1.29 -2.35
CA ASN A 58 26.60 2.40 -1.55
C ASN A 58 25.95 3.71 -2.04
N ILE A 59 24.75 4.01 -1.51
CA ILE A 59 23.93 5.19 -1.84
C ILE A 59 24.70 6.50 -1.58
N LEU A 60 25.50 6.53 -0.50
CA LEU A 60 26.35 7.67 -0.14
C LEU A 60 27.45 7.94 -1.17
N ALA A 61 27.99 6.90 -1.80
CA ALA A 61 29.01 7.02 -2.83
C ALA A 61 28.42 7.39 -4.22
N LEU A 62 27.10 7.22 -4.38
CA LEU A 62 26.40 7.43 -5.64
C LEU A 62 26.25 8.91 -5.95
N GLY A 63 25.89 9.77 -4.98
CA GLY A 63 25.79 11.23 -5.17
C GLY A 63 25.22 11.63 -6.54
N ASP A 64 25.96 12.46 -7.28
CA ASP A 64 25.64 12.86 -8.66
C ASP A 64 26.19 11.90 -9.75
N LYS A 65 26.88 10.82 -9.39
CA LYS A 65 27.41 9.88 -10.38
C LYS A 65 26.27 9.13 -11.10
N LEU A 66 26.52 8.79 -12.36
CA LEU A 66 25.61 7.94 -13.12
C LEU A 66 25.59 6.53 -12.49
N PRO A 67 24.42 5.88 -12.41
CA PRO A 67 24.31 4.52 -11.91
C PRO A 67 25.05 3.58 -12.86
N ASN A 68 25.95 2.76 -12.31
CA ASN A 68 26.73 1.79 -13.09
C ASN A 68 26.00 0.45 -13.23
N ASN A 69 25.08 0.14 -12.31
CA ASN A 69 24.33 -1.12 -12.26
C ASN A 69 22.82 -0.87 -12.22
N ASP A 70 22.02 -1.85 -12.66
CA ASP A 70 20.56 -1.79 -12.65
C ASP A 70 19.98 -1.62 -11.24
N ARG A 71 20.60 -2.28 -10.25
CA ARG A 71 20.25 -2.12 -8.83
C ARG A 71 20.37 -0.67 -8.36
N GLN A 72 21.47 -0.01 -8.70
CA GLN A 72 21.70 1.39 -8.34
C GLN A 72 20.72 2.34 -9.04
N ARG A 73 20.39 2.06 -10.30
CA ARG A 73 19.40 2.81 -11.06
C ARG A 73 18.01 2.72 -10.41
N LEU A 74 17.57 1.52 -10.03
CA LEU A 74 16.30 1.30 -9.35
C LEU A 74 16.22 2.03 -8.01
N VAL A 75 17.29 2.04 -7.23
CA VAL A 75 17.34 2.79 -5.95
C VAL A 75 17.22 4.30 -6.18
N LYS A 76 17.96 4.85 -7.15
CA LYS A 76 17.97 6.30 -7.45
C LYS A 76 16.65 6.80 -8.02
N ASP A 77 16.03 6.03 -8.93
CA ASP A 77 14.89 6.49 -9.71
C ASP A 77 13.53 6.05 -9.16
N TRP A 78 13.49 5.00 -8.33
CA TRP A 78 12.24 4.43 -7.84
C TRP A 78 12.23 4.20 -6.31
N ALA A 79 13.15 3.41 -5.76
CA ALA A 79 13.15 3.03 -4.33
C ALA A 79 13.75 4.12 -3.41
N SER A 80 13.37 5.38 -3.64
CA SER A 80 13.78 6.55 -2.87
C SER A 80 12.57 7.37 -2.46
N PHE A 81 12.47 7.74 -1.18
CA PHE A 81 11.35 8.56 -0.67
C PHE A 81 11.17 9.88 -1.44
N HIS A 82 12.26 10.47 -1.95
CA HIS A 82 12.20 11.70 -2.75
C HIS A 82 11.52 11.52 -4.13
N ARG A 83 11.31 10.28 -4.59
CA ARG A 83 10.76 9.97 -5.92
C ARG A 83 9.28 9.54 -5.91
N TRP A 84 8.57 9.75 -4.79
CA TRP A 84 7.17 9.32 -4.63
C TRP A 84 6.19 9.87 -5.68
N TYR A 85 6.49 11.02 -6.30
CA TYR A 85 5.63 11.66 -7.31
C TYR A 85 5.84 11.12 -8.74
N LYS A 86 6.86 10.30 -8.99
CA LYS A 86 7.15 9.77 -10.32
C LYS A 86 6.36 8.48 -10.59
N TYR A 87 6.09 8.22 -11.86
CA TYR A 87 5.57 6.92 -12.30
C TYR A 87 6.58 5.80 -11.99
N GLN A 88 6.05 4.63 -11.61
CA GLN A 88 6.88 3.46 -11.32
C GLN A 88 7.49 2.90 -12.62
N PRO A 89 8.81 2.68 -12.71
CA PRO A 89 9.46 2.12 -13.90
C PRO A 89 9.27 0.59 -13.95
N LEU A 90 8.07 0.14 -14.31
CA LEU A 90 7.67 -1.26 -14.28
C LEU A 90 8.56 -2.19 -15.12
N ASP A 91 9.03 -1.73 -16.27
CA ASP A 91 9.94 -2.50 -17.12
C ASP A 91 11.29 -2.74 -16.46
N ALA A 92 11.84 -1.73 -15.77
CA ALA A 92 13.10 -1.87 -15.03
C ALA A 92 12.93 -2.81 -13.83
N ILE A 93 11.81 -2.72 -13.11
CA ILE A 93 11.46 -3.63 -12.01
C ILE A 93 11.33 -5.06 -12.53
N LYS A 94 10.65 -5.26 -13.67
CA LYS A 94 10.50 -6.56 -14.32
C LYS A 94 11.84 -7.15 -14.76
N ASN A 95 12.71 -6.36 -15.36
CA ASN A 95 14.00 -6.84 -15.85
C ASN A 95 14.94 -7.23 -14.70
N TYR A 96 14.80 -6.61 -13.52
CA TYR A 96 15.64 -6.88 -12.36
C TYR A 96 15.08 -7.94 -11.41
N PHE A 97 13.78 -7.91 -11.12
CA PHE A 97 13.12 -8.81 -10.15
C PHE A 97 12.27 -9.91 -10.79
N GLY A 98 12.00 -9.81 -12.09
CA GLY A 98 11.12 -10.72 -12.81
C GLY A 98 9.64 -10.28 -12.80
N SER A 99 8.84 -11.00 -13.59
CA SER A 99 7.45 -10.65 -13.87
C SER A 99 6.52 -10.70 -12.66
N ARG A 100 6.75 -11.63 -11.71
CA ARG A 100 5.90 -11.77 -10.51
C ARG A 100 5.95 -10.51 -9.63
N ILE A 101 7.15 -10.00 -9.36
CA ILE A 101 7.36 -8.81 -8.54
C ILE A 101 6.91 -7.56 -9.29
N ALA A 102 7.18 -7.46 -10.59
CA ALA A 102 6.69 -6.35 -11.40
C ALA A 102 5.15 -6.28 -11.44
N MET A 103 4.47 -7.43 -11.51
CA MET A 103 3.00 -7.48 -11.48
C MET A 103 2.45 -6.97 -10.15
N TYR A 104 3.10 -7.32 -9.03
CA TYR A 104 2.73 -6.78 -7.71
C TYR A 104 2.80 -5.25 -7.69
N PHE A 105 3.89 -4.66 -8.18
CA PHE A 105 4.05 -3.21 -8.21
C PHE A 105 3.14 -2.52 -9.23
N ALA A 106 2.86 -3.16 -10.37
CA ALA A 106 1.89 -2.68 -11.34
C ALA A 106 0.48 -2.61 -10.73
N TRP A 107 0.07 -3.65 -10.00
CA TRP A 107 -1.20 -3.67 -9.27
C TRP A 107 -1.25 -2.60 -8.19
N LEU A 108 -0.21 -2.53 -7.34
CA LEU A 108 -0.11 -1.53 -6.27
C LEU A 108 -0.22 -0.11 -6.83
N GLY A 109 0.52 0.21 -7.89
CA GLY A 109 0.48 1.52 -8.53
C GLY A 109 -0.87 1.86 -9.16
N THR A 110 -1.53 0.87 -9.78
CA THR A 110 -2.86 1.05 -10.36
C THR A 110 -3.90 1.32 -9.25
N TYR A 111 -3.86 0.54 -8.17
CA TYR A 111 -4.75 0.68 -7.04
C TYR A 111 -4.58 2.03 -6.33
N THR A 112 -3.34 2.49 -6.11
CA THR A 112 -3.10 3.81 -5.50
C THR A 112 -3.58 4.94 -6.41
N MET A 113 -3.43 4.82 -7.73
CA MET A 113 -3.97 5.81 -8.67
C MET A 113 -5.50 5.85 -8.66
N MET A 114 -6.16 4.69 -8.59
CA MET A 114 -7.62 4.63 -8.44
C MET A 114 -8.06 5.23 -7.10
N LEU A 115 -7.33 4.99 -6.01
CA LEU A 115 -7.64 5.53 -4.68
C LEU A 115 -7.60 7.06 -4.63
N ILE A 116 -6.74 7.70 -5.43
CA ILE A 116 -6.70 9.17 -5.53
C ILE A 116 -8.06 9.70 -5.99
N SER A 117 -8.69 9.06 -6.99
CA SER A 117 -10.01 9.50 -7.47
C SER A 117 -11.10 9.36 -6.40
N ALA A 118 -11.11 8.24 -5.66
CA ALA A 118 -12.05 8.05 -4.55
C ALA A 118 -11.80 9.02 -3.40
N SER A 119 -10.53 9.29 -3.09
CA SER A 119 -10.15 10.24 -2.04
C SER A 119 -10.62 11.66 -2.34
N ILE A 120 -10.55 12.10 -3.60
CA ILE A 120 -11.05 13.43 -4.01
C ILE A 120 -12.55 13.53 -3.75
N VAL A 121 -13.34 12.54 -4.19
CA VAL A 121 -14.80 12.53 -3.99
C VAL A 121 -15.15 12.48 -2.50
N GLY A 122 -14.45 11.64 -1.72
CA GLY A 122 -14.62 11.54 -0.28
C GLY A 122 -14.28 12.85 0.45
N LEU A 123 -13.19 13.53 0.06
CA LEU A 123 -12.79 14.81 0.65
C LEU A 123 -13.83 15.90 0.36
N ILE A 124 -14.32 16.00 -0.87
CA ILE A 124 -15.39 16.94 -1.23
C ILE A 124 -16.63 16.68 -0.37
N CYS A 125 -17.01 15.42 -0.19
CA CYS A 125 -18.15 15.05 0.64
C CYS A 125 -17.97 15.54 2.09
N VAL A 126 -16.83 15.26 2.72
CA VAL A 126 -16.56 15.70 4.10
C VAL A 126 -16.54 17.23 4.20
N LEU A 127 -15.97 17.94 3.22
CA LEU A 127 -15.94 19.41 3.22
C LEU A 127 -17.36 20.00 3.16
N ILE A 128 -18.25 19.46 2.32
CA ILE A 128 -19.66 19.89 2.25
C ILE A 128 -20.37 19.62 3.59
N GLY A 129 -20.16 18.45 4.20
CA GLY A 129 -20.70 18.12 5.51
C GLY A 129 -20.25 19.11 6.59
N LEU A 130 -18.97 19.51 6.58
CA LEU A 130 -18.44 20.52 7.50
C LEU A 130 -19.08 21.90 7.30
N PHE A 131 -19.21 22.37 6.06
CA PHE A 131 -19.81 23.68 5.77
C PHE A 131 -21.30 23.75 6.13
N THR A 132 -22.05 22.65 5.97
CA THR A 132 -23.49 22.61 6.25
C THR A 132 -23.82 22.37 7.73
N THR A 133 -22.82 22.16 8.58
CA THR A 133 -23.00 21.81 10.00
C THR A 133 -23.67 22.92 10.82
N THR A 134 -23.44 24.19 10.50
CA THR A 134 -24.05 25.31 11.24
C THR A 134 -25.53 25.51 10.93
N ASP A 135 -25.98 25.08 9.76
CA ASP A 135 -27.32 25.34 9.24
C ASP A 135 -28.28 24.16 9.50
N TYR A 136 -27.75 23.04 10.01
CA TYR A 136 -28.52 21.84 10.29
C TYR A 136 -29.33 21.99 11.60
N PRO A 137 -30.67 21.96 11.57
CA PRO A 137 -31.49 22.26 12.75
C PRO A 137 -31.18 21.39 13.98
N PRO A 138 -30.95 20.07 13.88
CA PRO A 138 -30.56 19.27 15.05
C PRO A 138 -29.22 19.67 15.68
N VAL A 139 -28.26 20.18 14.89
CA VAL A 139 -27.01 20.71 15.45
C VAL A 139 -27.26 22.04 16.15
N GLN A 140 -28.14 22.89 15.61
CA GLN A 140 -28.55 24.13 16.26
C GLN A 140 -29.27 23.85 17.60
N ASP A 141 -30.17 22.89 17.64
CA ASP A 141 -30.92 22.51 18.85
C ASP A 141 -30.00 21.98 19.95
N VAL A 142 -29.03 21.12 19.58
CA VAL A 142 -28.03 20.59 20.52
C VAL A 142 -27.04 21.68 20.95
N CYS A 143 -26.67 22.61 20.08
CA CYS A 143 -25.68 23.64 20.41
C CYS A 143 -26.26 24.92 21.02
N ASN A 144 -27.58 25.08 21.07
CA ASN A 144 -28.23 26.25 21.67
C ASN A 144 -28.09 26.23 23.20
N LEU A 145 -27.51 27.28 23.78
CA LEU A 145 -27.32 27.39 25.24
C LEU A 145 -28.63 27.57 26.00
N ASP A 146 -29.66 28.15 25.38
CA ASP A 146 -30.98 28.32 26.00
C ASP A 146 -31.64 26.96 26.30
N ASN A 147 -31.31 25.95 25.49
CA ASN A 147 -31.77 24.58 25.66
C ASN A 147 -31.06 23.83 26.80
N SER A 148 -30.04 24.42 27.43
CA SER A 148 -29.24 23.74 28.46
C SER A 148 -30.00 23.43 29.74
N GLU A 149 -30.98 24.26 30.11
CA GLU A 149 -31.84 24.09 31.29
C GLU A 149 -33.13 23.33 30.98
N LEU A 150 -33.47 23.15 29.69
CA LEU A 150 -34.66 22.46 29.23
C LEU A 150 -34.42 20.95 29.02
N PHE A 151 -33.23 20.58 28.54
CA PHE A 151 -32.92 19.19 28.15
C PHE A 151 -31.84 18.55 29.03
N TYR A 152 -32.28 17.93 30.12
CA TYR A 152 -31.45 17.07 30.97
C TYR A 152 -31.47 15.63 30.48
N MET A 153 -30.28 15.04 30.36
CA MET A 153 -30.08 13.65 29.96
C MET A 153 -29.82 12.77 31.19
N CYS A 154 -30.30 11.53 31.11
CA CYS A 154 -30.05 10.52 32.11
C CYS A 154 -28.54 10.22 32.27
N PRO A 155 -28.09 9.85 33.47
CA PRO A 155 -26.72 9.39 33.67
C PRO A 155 -26.45 8.14 32.82
N LEU A 156 -25.23 8.04 32.30
CA LEU A 156 -24.80 6.91 31.45
C LEU A 156 -24.41 5.66 32.26
N CYS A 157 -24.44 5.73 33.59
CA CYS A 157 -23.93 4.69 34.48
C CYS A 157 -24.81 4.53 35.72
N ASP A 158 -24.88 3.31 36.25
CA ASP A 158 -25.81 2.92 37.32
C ASP A 158 -25.47 3.52 38.70
N ARG A 159 -24.19 3.83 38.97
CA ARG A 159 -23.74 4.38 40.26
C ARG A 159 -22.79 5.55 40.05
N ASN A 160 -22.88 6.57 40.91
CA ASN A 160 -22.00 7.74 40.97
C ASN A 160 -21.86 8.56 39.67
N CYS A 161 -22.90 8.61 38.82
CA CYS A 161 -22.91 9.46 37.62
C CYS A 161 -23.95 10.57 37.77
N SER A 162 -23.57 11.82 37.47
CA SER A 162 -24.49 12.95 37.52
C SER A 162 -25.30 13.04 36.23
N PHE A 163 -26.48 13.66 36.32
CA PHE A 163 -27.20 14.13 35.14
C PHE A 163 -26.31 15.11 34.35
N TRP A 164 -26.52 15.16 33.04
CA TRP A 164 -25.76 16.02 32.15
C TRP A 164 -26.70 16.70 31.15
N THR A 165 -26.30 17.87 30.64
CA THR A 165 -27.13 18.65 29.72
C THR A 165 -26.82 18.28 28.28
N LEU A 166 -27.85 18.25 27.42
CA LEU A 166 -27.70 17.91 26.00
C LEU A 166 -26.65 18.78 25.28
N THR A 167 -26.54 20.04 25.68
CA THR A 167 -25.62 21.03 25.09
C THR A 167 -24.14 20.70 25.23
N ARG A 168 -23.79 19.85 26.21
CA ARG A 168 -22.43 19.35 26.40
C ARG A 168 -21.95 18.53 25.19
N SER A 169 -22.85 17.92 24.43
CA SER A 169 -22.54 17.10 23.25
C SER A 169 -22.48 17.88 21.93
N CYS A 170 -22.53 19.22 21.96
CA CYS A 170 -22.48 20.05 20.75
C CYS A 170 -21.29 19.74 19.82
N LYS A 171 -20.08 19.53 20.37
CA LYS A 171 -18.90 19.15 19.55
C LYS A 171 -19.10 17.82 18.84
N TYR A 172 -19.69 16.85 19.53
CA TYR A 172 -19.98 15.53 18.97
C TYR A 172 -21.07 15.61 17.92
N ALA A 173 -22.14 16.39 18.15
CA ALA A 173 -23.19 16.61 17.16
C ALA A 173 -22.65 17.26 15.86
N LYS A 174 -21.76 18.25 15.98
CA LYS A 174 -21.08 18.86 14.83
C LYS A 174 -20.26 17.85 14.03
N TYR A 175 -19.45 17.04 14.72
CA TYR A 175 -18.67 15.98 14.08
C TYR A 175 -19.54 14.91 13.43
N SER A 176 -20.59 14.48 14.13
CA SER A 176 -21.55 13.50 13.64
C SER A 176 -22.22 13.98 12.36
N HIS A 177 -22.68 15.23 12.30
CA HIS A 177 -23.28 15.77 11.09
C HIS A 177 -22.29 15.89 9.93
N ALA A 178 -21.03 16.29 10.20
CA ALA A 178 -20.02 16.37 9.16
C ALA A 178 -19.71 15.00 8.51
N VAL A 179 -19.79 13.91 9.29
CA VAL A 179 -19.57 12.53 8.82
C VAL A 179 -20.84 11.87 8.30
N ASP A 180 -22.01 12.23 8.82
CA ASP A 180 -23.31 11.62 8.48
C ASP A 180 -24.24 12.61 7.76
N TYR A 181 -23.66 13.42 6.87
CA TYR A 181 -24.43 14.30 6.00
C TYR A 181 -24.96 13.52 4.79
N ARG A 182 -26.07 13.95 4.19
CA ARG A 182 -26.77 13.22 3.11
C ARG A 182 -25.89 12.74 1.95
N GLY A 183 -24.78 13.40 1.64
CA GLY A 183 -23.90 12.99 0.55
C GLY A 183 -22.92 11.86 0.92
N THR A 184 -22.84 11.42 2.18
CA THR A 184 -22.14 10.17 2.51
C THR A 184 -22.88 8.95 1.99
N VAL A 185 -24.21 9.01 1.88
CA VAL A 185 -25.01 7.98 1.18
C VAL A 185 -24.61 7.93 -0.30
N PHE A 186 -24.49 9.09 -0.95
CA PHE A 186 -23.98 9.17 -2.32
C PHE A 186 -22.56 8.60 -2.43
N PHE A 187 -21.67 8.96 -1.49
CA PHE A 187 -20.30 8.44 -1.46
C PHE A 187 -20.27 6.91 -1.26
N ALA A 188 -21.13 6.34 -0.44
CA ALA A 188 -21.22 4.88 -0.24
C ALA A 188 -21.64 4.14 -1.52
N VAL A 189 -22.60 4.71 -2.27
CA VAL A 189 -22.98 4.18 -3.59
C VAL A 189 -21.82 4.30 -4.57
N PHE A 190 -21.14 5.45 -4.62
CA PHE A 190 -19.95 5.66 -5.45
C PHE A 190 -18.85 4.64 -5.12
N MET A 191 -18.54 4.42 -3.84
CA MET A 191 -17.54 3.44 -3.39
C MET A 191 -17.90 1.98 -3.72
N SER A 192 -19.17 1.68 -3.97
CA SER A 192 -19.61 0.35 -4.39
C SER A 192 -19.34 0.11 -5.89
N PHE A 193 -19.30 1.18 -6.69
CA PHE A 193 -18.96 1.14 -8.12
C PHE A 193 -17.48 1.34 -8.41
N TRP A 194 -16.78 2.08 -7.54
CA TRP A 194 -15.34 2.30 -7.58
C TRP A 194 -14.57 1.02 -7.22
#